data_AF-A0A7K0TGM5-F1
#
_entry.id   AF-A0A7K0TGM5-F1
#
_cell.length_a   1.000
_cell.length_b   1.000
_cell.length_c   1.000
_cell.angle_alpha   90.00
_cell.angle_beta   90.00
_cell.angle_gamma   90.00
#
_symmetry.space_group_name_H-M   'P 1'
#
loop_
_entity.id
_entity.type
_entity.pdbx_description
1 polymer ?
#
loop_
_entity_poly.entity_id
_entity_poly.type
_entity_poly.pdbx_seq_one_letter_code
_entity_poly.pdbx_strand_id
1 'polypeptide(L)'
;MKKVFRLVAVIAAATLAATAFVAPSATAASKVKVGLAYDIGGRGDKSFNDSAAAGLDAAKKKFGVTAKEVTVTTGSDAEREGKLRLLAQAGYNPIIAVGYLYAGPLKNVASDYPKVQFGIIDDSSVDLLNVAGLVFAEEQGSYLAGVAAALASKSGKIGYIGGVRIPLLQKFEAGFVAGVKATKKSATVDVKYVTEFPDFSGFNDPAKAKVIAKGMIDKGTDVIYSAAGGSGAGNFAAATDAAKAGKKVWT
;
A
#
# COMPACT_ATOMS: atom_id res chain seq x y z
N MET A 1 25.22 74.37 -15.80
CA MET A 1 24.67 75.56 -16.51
C MET A 1 24.05 75.11 -17.84
N LYS A 2 23.34 76.02 -18.53
CA LYS A 2 22.80 75.93 -19.92
C LYS A 2 23.79 75.18 -20.87
N LYS A 3 23.43 74.42 -21.91
CA LYS A 3 22.16 74.17 -22.67
C LYS A 3 22.25 72.69 -23.22
N VAL A 4 21.63 72.13 -24.29
CA VAL A 4 20.77 72.60 -25.41
C VAL A 4 19.55 71.67 -25.70
N PHE A 5 19.41 71.06 -26.89
CA PHE A 5 18.18 70.58 -27.59
C PHE A 5 18.43 69.22 -28.33
N ARG A 6 17.44 68.32 -28.48
CA ARG A 6 16.55 68.02 -29.67
C ARG A 6 17.27 67.62 -31.00
N LEU A 7 16.77 66.73 -31.88
CA LEU A 7 15.57 65.84 -31.93
C LEU A 7 15.80 64.62 -32.88
N VAL A 8 14.97 63.58 -32.71
CA VAL A 8 14.50 62.54 -33.68
C VAL A 8 15.10 62.47 -35.11
N ALA A 9 15.52 61.27 -35.51
CA ALA A 9 15.26 60.67 -36.83
C ALA A 9 15.25 59.13 -36.73
N VAL A 10 14.37 58.44 -37.48
CA VAL A 10 14.29 56.97 -37.55
C VAL A 10 14.51 56.51 -38.99
N ILE A 11 15.49 55.62 -39.20
CA ILE A 11 15.55 54.72 -40.36
C ILE A 11 15.99 53.35 -39.84
N ALA A 12 15.37 52.28 -40.37
CA ALA A 12 15.59 50.90 -39.93
C ALA A 12 16.29 50.07 -41.02
N ALA A 13 17.12 49.10 -40.60
CA ALA A 13 17.45 47.92 -41.40
C ALA A 13 17.87 46.75 -40.49
N ALA A 14 17.44 45.55 -40.86
CA ALA A 14 17.49 44.31 -40.09
C ALA A 14 18.83 43.91 -39.46
N THR A 15 18.78 43.51 -38.18
CA THR A 15 19.56 42.37 -37.67
C THR A 15 18.60 41.30 -37.14
N LEU A 16 18.94 40.04 -37.41
CA LEU A 16 18.02 38.90 -37.38
C LEU A 16 17.45 38.60 -35.99
N ALA A 17 16.16 38.25 -35.95
CA ALA A 17 15.51 37.74 -34.74
C ALA A 17 16.04 36.33 -34.41
N ALA A 18 17.07 36.26 -33.56
CA ALA A 18 17.52 35.01 -32.95
C ALA A 18 16.53 34.57 -31.84
N THR A 19 15.33 34.15 -32.24
CA THR A 19 14.40 33.45 -31.34
C THR A 19 15.04 32.13 -30.93
N ALA A 20 15.70 32.13 -29.77
CA ALA A 20 16.27 30.93 -29.18
C ALA A 20 15.15 29.93 -28.91
N PHE A 21 15.03 28.91 -29.77
CA PHE A 21 14.22 27.74 -29.50
C PHE A 21 14.82 27.04 -28.28
N VAL A 22 14.28 27.35 -27.10
CA VAL A 22 14.51 26.58 -25.88
C VAL A 22 13.82 25.24 -26.09
N ALA A 23 14.54 24.31 -26.72
CA ALA A 23 14.14 22.92 -26.78
C ALA A 23 13.87 22.44 -25.34
N PRO A 24 12.76 21.73 -25.09
CA PRO A 24 12.45 21.26 -23.75
C PRO A 24 13.61 20.39 -23.26
N SER A 25 14.29 20.84 -22.21
CA SER A 25 15.49 20.16 -21.71
C SER A 25 15.13 18.74 -21.34
N ALA A 26 15.74 17.77 -22.02
CA ALA A 26 15.52 16.35 -21.75
C ALA A 26 15.80 16.10 -20.26
N THR A 27 14.77 15.66 -19.52
CA THR A 27 14.82 15.55 -18.07
C THR A 27 15.97 14.63 -17.67
N ALA A 28 17.02 15.19 -17.07
CA ALA A 28 18.20 14.42 -16.69
C ALA A 28 17.78 13.29 -15.75
N ALA A 29 18.02 12.04 -16.18
CA ALA A 29 17.56 10.85 -15.45
C ALA A 29 18.07 10.88 -14.01
N SER A 30 17.18 10.63 -13.05
CA SER A 30 17.51 10.79 -11.64
C SER A 30 18.51 9.74 -11.21
N LYS A 31 19.60 10.20 -10.58
CA LYS A 31 20.61 9.32 -9.97
C LYS A 31 20.11 8.60 -8.72
N VAL A 32 18.88 8.89 -8.26
CA VAL A 32 18.23 8.22 -7.13
C VAL A 32 17.90 6.78 -7.52
N LYS A 33 18.22 5.86 -6.60
CA LYS A 33 17.99 4.42 -6.73
C LYS A 33 17.05 3.98 -5.61
N VAL A 34 15.80 3.68 -5.91
CA VAL A 34 14.80 3.29 -4.89
C VAL A 34 14.81 1.77 -4.67
N GLY A 35 15.04 1.34 -3.44
CA GLY A 35 14.86 -0.04 -3.02
C GLY A 35 13.43 -0.28 -2.51
N LEU A 36 12.82 -1.40 -2.85
CA LEU A 36 11.53 -1.83 -2.31
C LEU A 36 11.63 -3.29 -1.87
N ALA A 37 11.31 -3.58 -0.61
CA ALA A 37 11.45 -4.88 0.01
C ALA A 37 10.08 -5.38 0.52
N TYR A 38 9.50 -6.37 -0.14
CA TYR A 38 8.25 -7.02 0.27
C TYR A 38 8.49 -8.04 1.38
N ASP A 39 7.61 -8.06 2.38
CA ASP A 39 7.68 -8.97 3.54
C ASP A 39 7.07 -10.34 3.22
N ILE A 40 5.78 -10.36 2.87
CA ILE A 40 5.04 -11.57 2.53
C ILE A 40 4.42 -11.40 1.14
N GLY A 41 4.80 -12.27 0.22
CA GLY A 41 4.39 -12.21 -1.19
C GLY A 41 5.16 -11.15 -1.97
N GLY A 42 4.45 -10.15 -2.49
CA GLY A 42 4.96 -9.19 -3.46
C GLY A 42 3.93 -8.96 -4.58
N ARG A 43 4.40 -8.49 -5.73
CA ARG A 43 3.53 -8.25 -6.91
C ARG A 43 2.69 -9.48 -7.25
N GLY A 44 1.44 -9.25 -7.61
CA GLY A 44 0.46 -10.29 -7.93
C GLY A 44 -0.70 -10.40 -6.96
N ASP A 45 -0.57 -9.88 -5.74
CA ASP A 45 -1.57 -10.01 -4.66
C ASP A 45 -2.88 -9.23 -4.88
N LYS A 46 -2.93 -8.33 -5.88
CA LYS A 46 -4.05 -7.43 -6.20
C LYS A 46 -4.48 -6.55 -5.01
N SER A 47 -3.56 -6.31 -4.08
CA SER A 47 -3.84 -5.74 -2.76
C SER A 47 -2.68 -4.86 -2.29
N PHE A 48 -2.19 -5.09 -1.08
CA PHE A 48 -1.16 -4.29 -0.39
C PHE A 48 0.15 -4.18 -1.18
N ASN A 49 0.72 -5.31 -1.63
CA ASN A 49 2.00 -5.31 -2.33
C ASN A 49 1.88 -4.70 -3.73
N ASP A 50 0.84 -5.03 -4.50
CA ASP A 50 0.58 -4.40 -5.81
C ASP A 50 0.33 -2.88 -5.67
N SER A 51 -0.20 -2.41 -4.54
CA SER A 51 -0.37 -0.97 -4.26
C SER A 51 0.96 -0.27 -4.00
N ALA A 52 1.85 -0.86 -3.18
CA ALA A 52 3.21 -0.35 -2.98
C ALA A 52 4.02 -0.38 -4.29
N ALA A 53 3.85 -1.44 -5.09
CA ALA A 53 4.46 -1.60 -6.41
C ALA A 53 3.99 -0.52 -7.41
N ALA A 54 2.69 -0.20 -7.43
CA ALA A 54 2.14 0.87 -8.26
C ALA A 54 2.69 2.26 -7.85
N GLY A 55 2.89 2.50 -6.55
CA GLY A 55 3.59 3.69 -6.05
C GLY A 55 5.03 3.79 -6.57
N LEU A 56 5.78 2.69 -6.56
CA LEU A 56 7.12 2.63 -7.12
C LEU A 56 7.14 2.84 -8.64
N ASP A 57 6.19 2.28 -9.39
CA ASP A 57 6.09 2.45 -10.84
C ASP A 57 5.69 3.88 -11.22
N ALA A 58 4.82 4.52 -10.44
CA ALA A 58 4.54 5.95 -10.55
C ALA A 58 5.81 6.79 -10.28
N ALA A 59 6.65 6.40 -9.30
CA ALA A 59 7.91 7.07 -9.03
C ALA A 59 8.93 6.90 -10.18
N LYS A 60 9.09 5.67 -10.72
CA LYS A 60 9.89 5.39 -11.94
C LYS A 60 9.47 6.34 -13.07
N LYS A 61 8.16 6.40 -13.37
CA LYS A 61 7.60 7.23 -14.46
C LYS A 61 7.71 8.73 -14.23
N LYS A 62 7.45 9.22 -13.01
CA LYS A 62 7.39 10.66 -12.70
C LYS A 62 8.76 11.30 -12.47
N PHE A 63 9.70 10.55 -11.89
CA PHE A 63 10.99 11.09 -11.43
C PHE A 63 12.20 10.46 -12.14
N GLY A 64 12.00 9.48 -13.02
CA GLY A 64 13.10 8.84 -13.76
C GLY A 64 14.09 8.09 -12.85
N VAL A 65 13.63 7.59 -11.71
CA VAL A 65 14.48 6.84 -10.76
C VAL A 65 14.74 5.42 -11.25
N THR A 66 15.95 4.94 -10.98
CA THR A 66 16.23 3.49 -11.04
C THR A 66 15.61 2.83 -9.81
N ALA A 67 15.13 1.60 -9.91
CA ALA A 67 14.63 0.87 -8.74
C ALA A 67 14.93 -0.63 -8.78
N LYS A 68 14.99 -1.24 -7.60
CA LYS A 68 15.09 -2.70 -7.43
C LYS A 68 14.10 -3.17 -6.38
N GLU A 69 13.41 -4.25 -6.72
CA GLU A 69 12.42 -4.91 -5.89
C GLU A 69 13.01 -6.23 -5.36
N VAL A 70 12.73 -6.58 -4.11
CA VAL A 70 13.14 -7.84 -3.47
C VAL A 70 12.00 -8.37 -2.60
N THR A 71 11.90 -9.69 -2.49
CA THR A 71 10.88 -10.40 -1.68
C THR A 71 11.58 -11.28 -0.66
N VAL A 72 11.06 -11.34 0.57
CA VAL A 72 11.39 -12.35 1.59
C VAL A 72 10.61 -13.64 1.29
N THR A 73 11.28 -14.80 1.45
CA THR A 73 10.77 -16.10 0.97
C THR A 73 10.59 -17.15 2.07
N THR A 74 11.37 -17.04 3.15
CA THR A 74 11.33 -17.91 4.34
C THR A 74 10.57 -17.28 5.51
N GLY A 75 10.32 -15.97 5.46
CA GLY A 75 9.69 -15.23 6.56
C GLY A 75 10.57 -15.04 7.80
N SER A 76 11.88 -15.29 7.69
CA SER A 76 12.83 -15.13 8.80
C SER A 76 13.42 -13.71 8.88
N ASP A 77 13.70 -13.24 10.09
CA ASP A 77 14.26 -11.91 10.34
C ASP A 77 15.68 -11.75 9.78
N ALA A 78 16.50 -12.81 9.84
CA ALA A 78 17.80 -12.84 9.18
C ALA A 78 17.69 -12.68 7.65
N GLU A 79 16.64 -13.21 7.01
CA GLU A 79 16.37 -12.94 5.60
C GLU A 79 15.92 -11.50 5.38
N ARG A 80 14.99 -10.96 6.19
CA ARG A 80 14.54 -9.55 6.13
C ARG A 80 15.74 -8.59 6.19
N GLU A 81 16.62 -8.76 7.18
CA GLU A 81 17.86 -7.99 7.28
C GLU A 81 18.74 -8.18 6.04
N GLY A 82 18.90 -9.41 5.55
CA GLY A 82 19.65 -9.73 4.34
C GLY A 82 19.15 -9.00 3.09
N LYS A 83 17.83 -8.90 2.88
CA LYS A 83 17.24 -8.14 1.76
C LYS A 83 17.51 -6.63 1.88
N LEU A 84 17.39 -6.08 3.09
CA LEU A 84 17.67 -4.66 3.35
C LEU A 84 19.16 -4.33 3.17
N ARG A 85 20.07 -5.14 3.74
CA ARG A 85 21.53 -4.97 3.54
C ARG A 85 21.94 -5.12 2.07
N LEU A 86 21.35 -6.07 1.33
CA LEU A 86 21.58 -6.23 -0.11
C LEU A 86 21.19 -4.98 -0.93
N LEU A 87 20.12 -4.29 -0.55
CA LEU A 87 19.73 -3.02 -1.17
C LEU A 87 20.67 -1.88 -0.76
N ALA A 88 21.02 -1.76 0.53
CA ALA A 88 21.89 -0.70 1.02
C ALA A 88 23.31 -0.78 0.43
N GLN A 89 23.90 -1.99 0.40
CA GLN A 89 25.21 -2.26 -0.21
C GLN A 89 25.22 -2.00 -1.72
N ALA A 90 24.13 -2.31 -2.41
CA ALA A 90 23.97 -1.99 -3.82
C ALA A 90 23.64 -0.51 -4.09
N GLY A 91 23.70 0.37 -3.08
CA GLY A 91 23.52 1.81 -3.20
C GLY A 91 22.09 2.23 -3.54
N TYR A 92 21.09 1.52 -3.03
CA TYR A 92 19.70 1.98 -3.05
C TYR A 92 19.44 2.88 -1.83
N ASN A 93 18.89 4.07 -2.08
CA ASN A 93 18.58 5.11 -1.12
C ASN A 93 17.53 6.05 -1.76
N PRO A 94 16.28 6.12 -1.26
CA PRO A 94 15.76 5.42 -0.08
C PRO A 94 15.51 3.92 -0.31
N ILE A 95 15.31 3.19 0.80
CA ILE A 95 14.84 1.80 0.83
C ILE A 95 13.50 1.74 1.56
N ILE A 96 12.47 1.19 0.92
CA ILE A 96 11.13 1.08 1.49
C ILE A 96 10.85 -0.39 1.85
N ALA A 97 10.64 -0.65 3.15
CA ALA A 97 10.19 -1.91 3.70
C ALA A 97 8.65 -1.99 3.67
N VAL A 98 8.09 -3.04 3.09
CA VAL A 98 6.65 -3.19 2.85
C VAL A 98 6.10 -4.33 3.72
N GLY A 99 5.51 -3.96 4.86
CA GLY A 99 4.91 -4.89 5.82
C GLY A 99 5.52 -4.78 7.22
N TYR A 100 4.67 -4.84 8.24
CA TYR A 100 5.04 -4.51 9.63
C TYR A 100 6.12 -5.41 10.25
N LEU A 101 6.28 -6.67 9.78
CA LEU A 101 7.30 -7.59 10.30
C LEU A 101 8.74 -7.13 10.01
N TYR A 102 8.95 -6.13 9.16
CA TYR A 102 10.25 -5.50 9.01
C TYR A 102 10.71 -4.70 10.23
N ALA A 103 9.85 -4.35 11.20
CA ALA A 103 10.20 -3.42 12.28
C ALA A 103 11.51 -3.76 13.03
N GLY A 104 11.65 -4.98 13.55
CA GLY A 104 12.88 -5.46 14.21
C GLY A 104 14.10 -5.49 13.28
N PRO A 105 14.04 -6.23 12.16
CA PRO A 105 15.11 -6.27 11.15
C PRO A 105 15.55 -4.91 10.62
N LEU A 106 14.60 -4.00 10.40
CA LEU A 106 14.88 -2.65 9.93
C LEU A 106 15.58 -1.82 10.99
N LYS A 107 15.19 -1.92 12.27
CA LYS A 107 15.91 -1.23 13.35
C LYS A 107 17.39 -1.61 13.39
N ASN A 108 17.70 -2.88 13.18
CA ASN A 108 19.07 -3.37 13.11
C ASN A 108 19.80 -2.81 11.87
N VAL A 109 19.24 -2.96 10.67
CA VAL A 109 19.90 -2.52 9.43
C VAL A 109 19.95 -1.00 9.27
N ALA A 110 18.97 -0.24 9.76
CA ALA A 110 19.01 1.22 9.72
C ALA A 110 20.10 1.79 10.64
N SER A 111 20.41 1.10 11.75
CA SER A 111 21.53 1.39 12.63
C SER A 111 22.89 1.10 11.97
N ASP A 112 23.00 0.00 11.21
CA ASP A 112 24.20 -0.34 10.42
C ASP A 112 24.47 0.68 9.28
N TYR A 113 23.42 1.27 8.69
CA TYR A 113 23.51 2.13 7.49
C TYR A 113 22.93 3.55 7.72
N PRO A 114 23.49 4.36 8.65
CA PRO A 114 22.93 5.68 9.04
C PRO A 114 22.92 6.75 7.93
N LYS A 115 23.54 6.48 6.78
CA LYS A 115 23.53 7.35 5.58
C LYS A 115 22.45 6.96 4.56
N VAL A 116 21.81 5.81 4.73
CA VAL A 116 20.69 5.36 3.90
C VAL A 116 19.39 5.78 4.59
N GLN A 117 18.47 6.35 3.82
CA GLN A 117 17.13 6.70 4.29
C GLN A 117 16.21 5.49 4.07
N PHE A 118 15.43 5.16 5.09
CA PHE A 118 14.49 4.06 5.07
C PHE A 118 13.06 4.55 5.28
N GLY A 119 12.10 3.87 4.67
CA GLY A 119 10.68 3.96 5.03
C GLY A 119 10.16 2.57 5.40
N ILE A 120 9.20 2.49 6.32
CA ILE A 120 8.50 1.24 6.64
C ILE A 120 6.99 1.45 6.57
N ILE A 121 6.30 0.56 5.85
CA ILE A 121 4.84 0.59 5.68
C ILE A 121 4.20 -0.34 6.73
N ASP A 122 3.12 0.13 7.33
CA ASP A 122 2.32 -0.51 8.40
C ASP A 122 3.03 -0.63 9.77
N ASP A 123 4.14 0.08 9.99
CA ASP A 123 4.76 0.25 11.31
C ASP A 123 5.31 1.67 11.54
N SER A 124 5.42 2.07 12.81
CA SER A 124 6.10 3.29 13.24
C SER A 124 6.81 3.12 14.59
N SER A 125 7.28 1.91 14.92
CA SER A 125 7.97 1.57 16.17
C SER A 125 9.49 1.76 16.10
N VAL A 126 10.04 1.91 14.89
CA VAL A 126 11.47 2.09 14.63
C VAL A 126 11.87 3.56 14.80
N ASP A 127 12.09 3.97 16.04
CA ASP A 127 12.58 5.30 16.41
C ASP A 127 14.07 5.46 16.06
N LEU A 128 14.36 5.88 14.82
CA LEU A 128 15.69 6.19 14.29
C LEU A 128 15.60 7.34 13.28
N LEU A 129 16.55 8.29 13.34
CA LEU A 129 16.55 9.52 12.52
C LEU A 129 16.59 9.30 10.99
N ASN A 130 16.95 8.10 10.54
CA ASN A 130 16.98 7.71 9.13
C ASN A 130 15.84 6.75 8.74
N VAL A 131 14.81 6.59 9.58
CA VAL A 131 13.63 5.74 9.31
C VAL A 131 12.34 6.56 9.39
N ALA A 132 11.51 6.48 8.36
CA ALA A 132 10.17 7.06 8.33
C ALA A 132 9.10 5.97 8.45
N GLY A 133 8.30 6.01 9.52
CA GLY A 133 7.10 5.17 9.66
C GLY A 133 5.96 5.69 8.79
N LEU A 134 5.35 4.79 8.00
CA LEU A 134 4.27 5.07 7.06
C LEU A 134 3.05 4.23 7.47
N VAL A 135 2.29 4.77 8.42
CA VAL A 135 1.08 4.15 9.01
C VAL A 135 -0.18 4.87 8.55
N PHE A 136 -1.33 4.17 8.63
CA PHE A 136 -2.61 4.72 8.20
C PHE A 136 -3.64 4.73 9.35
N ALA A 137 -4.82 5.27 9.04
CA ALA A 137 -6.01 5.25 9.88
C ALA A 137 -7.01 4.23 9.32
N GLU A 138 -6.62 2.95 9.29
CA GLU A 138 -7.37 1.90 8.59
C GLU A 138 -8.74 1.67 9.22
N GLU A 139 -8.91 2.00 10.51
CA GLU A 139 -10.20 2.00 11.21
C GLU A 139 -11.18 3.01 10.60
N GLN A 140 -10.72 4.16 10.09
CA GLN A 140 -11.58 5.19 9.50
C GLN A 140 -12.08 4.76 8.11
N GLY A 141 -11.20 4.20 7.29
CA GLY A 141 -11.59 3.59 6.01
C GLY A 141 -12.52 2.39 6.20
N SER A 142 -12.21 1.53 7.17
CA SER A 142 -13.02 0.36 7.51
C SER A 142 -14.40 0.74 8.07
N TYR A 143 -14.51 1.84 8.82
CA TYR A 143 -15.80 2.37 9.27
C TYR A 143 -16.72 2.72 8.08
N LEU A 144 -16.19 3.41 7.07
CA LEU A 144 -16.96 3.72 5.85
C LEU A 144 -17.35 2.45 5.07
N ALA A 145 -16.47 1.44 5.01
CA ALA A 145 -16.81 0.12 4.46
C ALA A 145 -17.91 -0.59 5.27
N GLY A 146 -17.92 -0.44 6.60
CA GLY A 146 -18.95 -0.97 7.49
C GLY A 146 -20.33 -0.32 7.28
N VAL A 147 -20.35 1.01 7.11
CA VAL A 147 -21.56 1.76 6.71
C VAL A 147 -22.10 1.24 5.38
N ALA A 148 -21.24 1.09 4.37
CA ALA A 148 -21.63 0.57 3.06
C ALA A 148 -22.18 -0.87 3.14
N ALA A 149 -21.51 -1.75 3.89
CA ALA A 149 -21.94 -3.14 4.08
C ALA A 149 -23.31 -3.24 4.78
N ALA A 150 -23.58 -2.38 5.77
CA ALA A 150 -24.86 -2.33 6.47
C ALA A 150 -26.04 -1.89 5.58
N LEU A 151 -25.79 -0.98 4.62
CA LEU A 151 -26.79 -0.54 3.63
C LEU A 151 -26.99 -1.57 2.50
N ALA A 152 -25.90 -2.22 2.06
CA ALA A 152 -25.95 -3.28 1.05
C ALA A 152 -26.71 -4.51 1.57
N SER A 153 -26.36 -5.01 2.76
CA SER A 153 -26.89 -6.24 3.35
C SER A 153 -28.41 -6.23 3.50
N LYS A 154 -29.06 -7.26 2.96
CA LYS A 154 -30.51 -7.53 3.08
C LYS A 154 -30.80 -8.54 4.19
N SER A 155 -29.98 -9.57 4.35
CA SER A 155 -30.10 -10.54 5.45
C SER A 155 -29.77 -9.95 6.82
N GLY A 156 -28.96 -8.88 6.85
CA GLY A 156 -28.41 -8.32 8.09
C GLY A 156 -27.27 -9.14 8.69
N LYS A 157 -26.83 -10.22 8.03
CA LYS A 157 -25.64 -11.00 8.40
C LYS A 157 -24.47 -10.57 7.53
N ILE A 158 -23.43 -10.03 8.16
CA ILE A 158 -22.25 -9.47 7.51
C ILE A 158 -21.02 -10.25 8.00
N GLY A 159 -20.00 -10.41 7.15
CA GLY A 159 -18.75 -11.08 7.48
C GLY A 159 -17.57 -10.11 7.53
N TYR A 160 -16.60 -10.43 8.38
CA TYR A 160 -15.27 -9.82 8.36
C TYR A 160 -14.20 -10.91 8.33
N ILE A 161 -13.27 -10.85 7.36
CA ILE A 161 -12.14 -11.78 7.22
C ILE A 161 -10.83 -10.99 7.23
N GLY A 162 -10.19 -10.89 8.40
CA GLY A 162 -8.83 -10.39 8.52
C GLY A 162 -7.80 -11.47 8.14
N GLY A 163 -6.60 -11.07 7.73
CA GLY A 163 -5.52 -12.02 7.40
C GLY A 163 -5.04 -12.78 8.64
N VAL A 164 -4.36 -12.07 9.53
CA VAL A 164 -3.79 -12.61 10.78
C VAL A 164 -4.37 -11.84 11.96
N ARG A 165 -4.71 -12.50 13.08
CA ARG A 165 -5.17 -11.80 14.29
C ARG A 165 -3.99 -11.11 14.99
N ILE A 166 -3.74 -9.87 14.62
CA ILE A 166 -2.77 -8.94 15.23
C ILE A 166 -3.39 -7.54 15.37
N PRO A 167 -2.85 -6.66 16.25
CA PRO A 167 -3.43 -5.34 16.53
C PRO A 167 -3.70 -4.48 15.28
N LEU A 168 -2.82 -4.53 14.27
CA LEU A 168 -3.01 -3.84 12.99
C LEU A 168 -4.35 -4.23 12.33
N LEU A 169 -4.63 -5.53 12.19
CA LEU A 169 -5.87 -6.01 11.57
C LEU A 169 -7.07 -5.97 12.52
N GLN A 170 -6.85 -5.68 13.82
CA GLN A 170 -7.92 -5.36 14.76
C GLN A 170 -8.38 -3.89 14.63
N LYS A 171 -7.55 -2.97 14.11
CA LYS A 171 -8.01 -1.62 13.70
C LYS A 171 -9.06 -1.72 12.58
N PHE A 172 -8.79 -2.52 11.56
CA PHE A 172 -9.73 -2.82 10.48
C PHE A 172 -11.04 -3.45 11.02
N GLU A 173 -10.94 -4.47 11.89
CA GLU A 173 -12.11 -5.09 12.52
C GLU A 173 -12.95 -4.08 13.30
N ALA A 174 -12.32 -3.33 14.21
CA ALA A 174 -13.00 -2.37 15.09
C ALA A 174 -13.70 -1.25 14.31
N GLY A 175 -13.02 -0.70 13.30
CA GLY A 175 -13.61 0.29 12.39
C GLY A 175 -14.83 -0.27 11.65
N PHE A 176 -14.68 -1.42 11.01
CA PHE A 176 -15.76 -2.06 10.25
C PHE A 176 -16.98 -2.41 11.11
N VAL A 177 -16.76 -3.02 12.28
CA VAL A 177 -17.83 -3.37 13.23
C VAL A 177 -18.53 -2.11 13.75
N ALA A 178 -17.79 -1.05 14.07
CA ALA A 178 -18.37 0.22 14.48
C ALA A 178 -19.24 0.85 13.37
N GLY A 179 -18.77 0.85 12.12
CA GLY A 179 -19.52 1.34 10.97
C GLY A 179 -20.83 0.57 10.74
N VAL A 180 -20.76 -0.77 10.77
CA VAL A 180 -21.96 -1.63 10.66
C VAL A 180 -22.96 -1.32 11.78
N LYS A 181 -22.49 -1.23 13.03
CA LYS A 181 -23.35 -1.03 14.20
C LYS A 181 -23.95 0.37 14.30
N ALA A 182 -23.23 1.40 13.85
CA ALA A 182 -23.76 2.75 13.75
C ALA A 182 -24.93 2.84 12.75
N THR A 183 -24.80 2.20 11.58
CA THR A 183 -25.80 2.24 10.50
C THR A 183 -26.98 1.30 10.72
N LYS A 184 -26.74 0.07 11.21
CA LYS A 184 -27.78 -0.98 11.33
C LYS A 184 -27.56 -1.79 12.61
N LYS A 185 -27.99 -1.25 13.75
CA LYS A 185 -27.79 -1.83 15.10
C LYS A 185 -28.15 -3.33 15.20
N SER A 186 -29.20 -3.76 14.49
CA SER A 186 -29.70 -5.15 14.42
C SER A 186 -28.89 -6.09 13.52
N ALA A 187 -27.96 -5.59 12.71
CA ALA A 187 -27.07 -6.44 11.91
C ALA A 187 -26.06 -7.18 12.79
N THR A 188 -25.65 -8.38 12.38
CA THR A 188 -24.59 -9.16 13.01
C THR A 188 -23.34 -9.18 12.13
N VAL A 189 -22.16 -9.21 12.76
CA VAL A 189 -20.88 -9.38 12.06
C VAL A 189 -20.25 -10.69 12.54
N ASP A 190 -20.02 -11.64 11.63
CA ASP A 190 -19.21 -12.84 11.90
C ASP A 190 -17.74 -12.50 11.63
N VAL A 191 -16.98 -12.29 12.70
CA VAL A 191 -15.54 -11.98 12.65
C VAL A 191 -14.72 -13.26 12.57
N LYS A 192 -13.88 -13.38 11.55
CA LYS A 192 -12.89 -14.46 11.40
C LYS A 192 -11.54 -13.91 10.95
N TYR A 193 -10.51 -14.69 11.21
CA TYR A 193 -9.16 -14.48 10.71
C TYR A 193 -8.73 -15.72 9.93
N VAL A 194 -7.89 -15.56 8.90
CA VAL A 194 -7.33 -16.68 8.13
C VAL A 194 -6.32 -17.45 8.99
N THR A 195 -5.56 -16.75 9.83
CA THR A 195 -4.65 -17.33 10.83
C THR A 195 -4.65 -16.56 12.16
N GLU A 196 -4.18 -17.21 13.20
CA GLU A 196 -3.92 -16.64 14.52
C GLU A 196 -2.42 -16.40 14.69
N PHE A 197 -2.02 -15.35 15.41
CA PHE A 197 -0.59 -15.13 15.72
C PHE A 197 0.02 -16.34 16.45
N PRO A 198 1.24 -16.81 16.13
CA PRO A 198 2.25 -16.20 15.24
C PRO A 198 2.24 -16.73 13.79
N ASP A 199 1.18 -17.38 13.31
CA ASP A 199 1.11 -17.87 11.94
C ASP A 199 0.77 -16.73 10.96
N PHE A 200 1.75 -16.27 10.18
CA PHE A 200 1.58 -15.19 9.21
C PHE A 200 1.15 -15.64 7.81
N SER A 201 0.92 -16.94 7.58
CA SER A 201 0.46 -17.44 6.28
C SER A 201 -0.91 -16.88 5.86
N GLY A 202 -1.70 -16.38 6.81
CA GLY A 202 -3.02 -15.78 6.59
C GLY A 202 -3.05 -14.51 5.73
N PHE A 203 -1.89 -13.93 5.37
CA PHE A 203 -1.80 -12.88 4.34
C PHE A 203 -1.66 -13.40 2.90
N ASN A 204 -1.40 -14.69 2.69
CA ASN A 204 -1.22 -15.30 1.38
C ASN A 204 -1.78 -16.75 1.26
N ASP A 205 -2.87 -17.04 1.98
CA ASP A 205 -3.63 -18.30 1.89
C ASP A 205 -5.07 -18.05 1.39
N PRO A 206 -5.25 -17.90 0.06
CA PRO A 206 -6.57 -17.75 -0.54
C PRO A 206 -7.41 -19.04 -0.47
N ALA A 207 -6.82 -20.21 -0.24
CA ALA A 207 -7.58 -21.46 -0.13
C ALA A 207 -8.36 -21.50 1.19
N LYS A 208 -7.70 -21.21 2.31
CA LYS A 208 -8.30 -21.15 3.65
C LYS A 208 -9.26 -19.97 3.78
N ALA A 209 -8.94 -18.81 3.20
CA ALA A 209 -9.88 -17.69 3.11
C ALA A 209 -11.15 -18.04 2.31
N LYS A 210 -11.05 -18.79 1.20
CA LYS A 210 -12.21 -19.28 0.45
C LYS A 210 -13.10 -20.22 1.28
N VAL A 211 -12.50 -21.10 2.09
CA VAL A 211 -13.23 -21.99 3.01
C VAL A 211 -13.99 -21.17 4.07
N ILE A 212 -13.34 -20.17 4.68
CA ILE A 212 -13.96 -19.28 5.67
C ILE A 212 -15.13 -18.50 5.05
N ALA A 213 -14.91 -17.86 3.90
CA ALA A 213 -15.93 -17.08 3.20
C ALA A 213 -17.13 -17.95 2.78
N LYS A 214 -16.90 -19.15 2.22
CA LYS A 214 -17.98 -20.11 1.92
C LYS A 214 -18.77 -20.47 3.18
N GLY A 215 -18.08 -20.72 4.30
CA GLY A 215 -18.70 -21.01 5.60
C GLY A 215 -19.55 -19.86 6.17
N MET A 216 -19.25 -18.61 5.84
CA MET A 216 -20.12 -17.46 6.14
C MET A 216 -21.33 -17.41 5.21
N ILE A 217 -21.12 -17.55 3.90
CA ILE A 217 -22.18 -17.51 2.87
C ILE A 217 -23.23 -18.61 3.09
N ASP A 218 -22.81 -19.81 3.50
CA ASP A 218 -23.71 -20.92 3.78
C ASP A 218 -24.52 -20.73 5.09
N LYS A 219 -24.09 -19.84 5.99
CA LYS A 219 -24.88 -19.37 7.15
C LYS A 219 -25.82 -18.20 6.81
N GLY A 220 -25.82 -17.73 5.56
CA GLY A 220 -26.68 -16.63 5.07
C GLY A 220 -26.05 -15.23 5.17
N THR A 221 -24.73 -15.13 5.28
CA THR A 221 -23.99 -13.86 5.13
C THR A 221 -24.08 -13.39 3.68
N ASP A 222 -24.46 -12.12 3.46
CA ASP A 222 -24.67 -11.54 2.12
C ASP A 222 -23.72 -10.37 1.78
N VAL A 223 -22.89 -9.94 2.73
CA VAL A 223 -21.75 -9.03 2.49
C VAL A 223 -20.55 -9.50 3.34
N ILE A 224 -19.36 -9.60 2.74
CA ILE A 224 -18.11 -9.95 3.47
C ILE A 224 -17.01 -8.95 3.14
N TYR A 225 -16.55 -8.18 4.13
CA TYR A 225 -15.34 -7.37 4.01
C TYR A 225 -14.11 -8.23 4.34
N SER A 226 -13.01 -8.05 3.60
CA SER A 226 -11.74 -8.75 3.89
C SER A 226 -10.54 -7.82 3.88
N ALA A 227 -9.74 -7.93 4.95
CA ALA A 227 -8.47 -7.24 5.15
C ALA A 227 -7.37 -8.31 5.32
N ALA A 228 -7.10 -9.05 4.24
CA ALA A 228 -6.31 -10.29 4.29
C ALA A 228 -5.22 -10.42 3.20
N GLY A 229 -4.82 -9.32 2.56
CA GLY A 229 -3.79 -9.33 1.51
C GLY A 229 -4.17 -10.26 0.34
N GLY A 230 -3.21 -11.06 -0.12
CA GLY A 230 -3.41 -12.03 -1.19
C GLY A 230 -4.47 -13.10 -0.86
N SER A 231 -4.69 -13.40 0.42
CA SER A 231 -5.79 -14.28 0.85
C SER A 231 -7.18 -13.75 0.47
N GLY A 232 -7.33 -12.43 0.28
CA GLY A 232 -8.58 -11.80 -0.15
C GLY A 232 -9.13 -12.36 -1.46
N ALA A 233 -8.26 -12.86 -2.36
CA ALA A 233 -8.67 -13.57 -3.57
C ALA A 233 -9.56 -14.80 -3.28
N GLY A 234 -9.40 -15.43 -2.12
CA GLY A 234 -10.26 -16.52 -1.65
C GLY A 234 -11.70 -16.08 -1.38
N ASN A 235 -11.89 -14.88 -0.81
CA ASN A 235 -13.21 -14.29 -0.56
C ASN A 235 -13.93 -13.98 -1.87
N PHE A 236 -13.24 -13.32 -2.81
CA PHE A 236 -13.76 -13.06 -4.16
C PHE A 236 -14.12 -14.35 -4.91
N ALA A 237 -13.32 -15.41 -4.77
CA ALA A 237 -13.62 -16.72 -5.35
C ALA A 237 -14.86 -17.38 -4.72
N ALA A 238 -15.05 -17.28 -3.40
CA ALA A 238 -16.25 -17.78 -2.71
C ALA A 238 -17.53 -17.03 -3.12
N ALA A 239 -17.47 -15.69 -3.18
CA ALA A 239 -18.59 -14.86 -3.65
C ALA A 239 -18.91 -15.13 -5.13
N THR A 240 -17.90 -15.32 -5.98
CA THR A 240 -18.07 -15.66 -7.40
C THR A 240 -18.77 -17.01 -7.58
N ASP A 241 -18.40 -18.03 -6.82
CA ASP A 241 -19.07 -19.34 -6.90
C ASP A 241 -20.48 -19.31 -6.28
N ALA A 242 -20.70 -18.49 -5.24
CA ALA A 242 -22.03 -18.24 -4.70
C ALA A 242 -22.96 -17.55 -5.72
N ALA A 243 -22.44 -16.58 -6.48
CA ALA A 243 -23.16 -15.89 -7.55
C ALA A 243 -23.55 -16.83 -8.71
N LYS A 244 -22.65 -17.74 -9.12
CA LYS A 244 -22.98 -18.83 -10.08
C LYS A 244 -24.10 -19.74 -9.57
N ALA A 245 -24.15 -19.96 -8.26
CA ALA A 245 -25.22 -20.71 -7.58
C ALA A 245 -26.47 -19.85 -7.25
N GLY A 246 -26.61 -18.65 -7.83
CA GLY A 246 -27.78 -17.77 -7.68
C GLY A 246 -27.85 -16.99 -6.36
N LYS A 247 -26.89 -17.16 -5.43
CA LYS A 247 -26.82 -16.38 -4.19
C LYS A 247 -26.29 -14.97 -4.50
N LYS A 248 -27.02 -13.93 -4.11
CA LYS A 248 -26.51 -12.55 -4.16
C LYS A 248 -25.64 -12.27 -2.93
N VAL A 249 -24.33 -12.18 -3.13
CA VAL A 249 -23.32 -11.91 -2.10
C VAL A 249 -22.40 -10.80 -2.61
N TRP A 250 -22.02 -9.88 -1.72
CA TRP A 250 -21.07 -8.79 -1.99
C TRP A 250 -19.76 -8.97 -1.21
N THR A 251 -18.67 -8.43 -1.78
CA THR A 251 -17.31 -8.37 -1.23
C THR A 251 -16.53 -7.28 -1.92
#